data_AF-A0A6H9YNZ7-F1
#
_entry.id   AF-A0A6H9YNZ7-F1
#
_cell.length_a   1.000
_cell.length_b   1.000
_cell.length_c   1.000
_cell.angle_alpha   90.00
_cell.angle_beta   90.00
_cell.angle_gamma   90.00
#
_symmetry.space_group_name_H-M   'P 1'
#
loop_
_entity.id
_entity.type
_entity.pdbx_description
1 polymer ?
#
loop_
_entity_poly.entity_id
_entity_poly.type
_entity_poly.pdbx_seq_one_letter_code
_entity_poly.pdbx_strand_id
1 'polypeptide(L)'
;MLTRRRLLSLATPGVGVLALLVGCSGTSAHRPQHAIVDVTTVHTIDPGSVPGLTAVTRSEQNRHRRLFAGYPSIAGAEPLTRALARAVDAQIRPFKASTRKPSTLPGGNVPELNVQWSLAAASGDVVGVRLVSDRFMGTSGGESRQTLWYDGTARAVRPSAALVEGKAGLAALTEVVRTRLGTETNPSQVRADPSTFTSIVFNEQGDMVVEFSDYSVAPGAAGRIAAALPHATYGPLLSEFGRRAHDAAVATPPRLALRSPAVTTRPSAAPSTRGPTSPRTDCAKAKCIALTFDDGPGPYTARLLDMLAGRKARATFFVVGANADAVPELLRREVAEGHEIGNHTQSHRDLSRLPAMRVNSDIHRTDEIVRAATGKAPTLLRPPYGAGNATVAEVARSLGMPQILWDVDTHDGHDHDPRGVADRAVSKARPGAVILMHDIHRGSVDAVPRILQRLQDKGYTFVTVSELLAGQRVTPGARYGAVRP
;
A
#
# COMPACT_ATOMS: atom_id res chain seq x y z
N MET A 1 71.32 -21.81 39.69
CA MET A 1 71.24 -21.16 41.01
C MET A 1 71.38 -19.65 40.78
N LEU A 2 70.26 -18.92 40.72
CA LEU A 2 69.89 -17.83 41.66
C LEU A 2 71.06 -16.84 41.92
N THR A 3 70.95 -15.54 41.65
CA THR A 3 69.93 -14.63 42.23
C THR A 3 69.86 -13.25 41.53
N ARG A 4 68.62 -12.73 41.42
CA ARG A 4 68.14 -11.33 41.55
C ARG A 4 68.84 -10.18 40.81
N ARG A 5 68.10 -9.53 39.89
CA ARG A 5 68.24 -8.09 39.60
C ARG A 5 66.92 -7.36 39.84
N ARG A 6 67.00 -6.30 40.66
CA ARG A 6 65.95 -5.31 40.95
C ARG A 6 65.88 -4.28 39.81
N LEU A 7 64.68 -3.73 39.64
CA LEU A 7 64.30 -2.65 38.75
C LEU A 7 65.05 -1.35 39.03
N LEU A 8 65.38 -0.61 37.97
CA LEU A 8 65.54 0.84 37.99
C LEU A 8 64.70 1.48 36.88
N SER A 9 64.00 2.53 37.30
CA SER A 9 63.20 3.49 36.54
C SER A 9 64.09 4.47 35.76
N LEU A 10 63.68 4.83 34.54
CA LEU A 10 64.17 6.01 33.81
C LEU A 10 62.99 6.71 33.12
N ALA A 11 62.88 8.00 33.39
CA ALA A 11 61.88 8.93 32.89
C ALA A 11 62.18 9.42 31.46
N THR A 12 61.13 9.77 30.70
CA THR A 12 61.21 10.70 29.56
C THR A 12 59.88 11.49 29.43
N PRO A 13 59.91 12.74 28.88
CA PRO A 13 58.86 13.75 29.10
C PRO A 13 57.82 13.83 27.98
N GLY A 14 56.70 14.47 28.30
CA GLY A 14 55.48 14.55 27.49
C GLY A 14 55.48 15.56 26.33
N VAL A 15 54.44 15.45 25.50
CA VAL A 15 54.09 16.40 24.45
C VAL A 15 52.60 16.73 24.58
N GLY A 16 52.30 18.00 24.81
CA GLY A 16 50.96 18.57 24.81
C GLY A 16 50.56 19.07 23.41
N VAL A 17 49.27 18.93 23.11
CA VAL A 17 48.64 19.37 21.86
C VAL A 17 48.19 20.82 22.00
N LEU A 18 48.53 21.68 21.03
CA LEU A 18 47.93 23.01 20.86
C LEU A 18 47.65 23.29 19.38
N ALA A 19 46.44 23.79 19.12
CA ALA A 19 45.86 24.06 17.81
C ALA A 19 46.45 25.30 17.10
N LEU A 20 46.41 25.30 15.77
CA LEU A 20 46.53 26.49 14.92
C LEU A 20 45.55 26.38 13.74
N LEU A 21 44.65 27.36 13.67
CA LEU A 21 43.73 27.64 12.58
C LEU A 21 44.47 28.43 11.48
N VAL A 22 44.33 28.00 10.22
CA VAL A 22 44.50 28.88 9.05
C VAL A 22 43.40 28.54 8.05
N GLY A 23 42.51 29.51 7.80
CA GLY A 23 41.51 29.44 6.75
C GLY A 23 42.08 29.92 5.41
N CYS A 24 41.65 29.28 4.32
CA CYS A 24 41.70 29.86 2.99
C CYS A 24 40.41 29.52 2.23
N SER A 25 39.72 30.60 1.88
CA SER A 25 38.64 30.86 0.94
C SER A 25 38.23 29.74 -0.01
N GLY A 26 36.94 29.39 0.03
CA GLY A 26 36.31 28.44 -0.87
C GLY A 26 35.84 29.05 -2.19
N THR A 27 35.99 28.26 -3.25
CA THR A 27 35.10 28.26 -4.41
C THR A 27 34.62 26.82 -4.59
N SER A 28 33.44 26.52 -4.06
CA SER A 28 32.78 25.23 -4.26
C SER A 28 32.17 25.22 -5.66
N ALA A 29 32.89 24.62 -6.62
CA ALA A 29 32.30 24.28 -7.91
C ALA A 29 31.30 23.13 -7.68
N HIS A 30 30.01 23.46 -7.70
CA HIS A 30 28.92 22.50 -7.76
C HIS A 30 29.08 21.64 -9.03
N ARG A 31 29.59 20.42 -8.88
CA ARG A 31 29.39 19.36 -9.87
C ARG A 31 27.94 18.88 -9.72
N PRO A 32 27.13 18.89 -10.79
CA PRO A 32 25.80 18.32 -10.72
C PRO A 32 25.93 16.83 -10.42
N GLN A 33 25.32 16.38 -9.32
CA GLN A 33 25.11 14.96 -9.07
C GLN A 33 24.13 14.47 -10.14
N HIS A 34 24.64 13.86 -11.20
CA HIS A 34 23.82 13.01 -12.06
C HIS A 34 23.27 11.90 -11.16
N ALA A 35 21.97 11.93 -10.87
CA ALA A 35 21.29 10.81 -10.24
C ALA A 35 21.55 9.57 -11.10
N ILE A 36 22.18 8.54 -10.53
CA ILE A 36 22.31 7.25 -11.20
C ILE A 36 20.88 6.73 -11.35
N VAL A 37 20.35 6.75 -12.57
CA VAL A 37 19.05 6.16 -12.87
C VAL A 37 19.18 4.66 -12.67
N ASP A 38 18.50 4.13 -11.66
CA ASP A 38 18.38 2.68 -11.50
C ASP A 38 17.54 2.15 -12.66
N VAL A 39 18.21 1.61 -13.69
CA VAL A 39 17.59 1.03 -14.90
C VAL A 39 16.65 -0.12 -14.59
N THR A 40 16.69 -0.67 -13.38
CA THR A 40 15.76 -1.71 -12.93
C THR A 40 14.47 -1.14 -12.34
N THR A 41 14.31 0.18 -12.30
CA THR A 41 13.08 0.84 -11.84
C THR A 41 11.93 0.46 -12.77
N VAL A 42 10.86 -0.09 -12.20
CA VAL A 42 9.69 -0.53 -12.96
C VAL A 42 8.82 0.68 -13.28
N HIS A 43 8.45 0.84 -14.55
CA HIS A 43 7.44 1.80 -14.95
C HIS A 43 6.06 1.29 -14.54
N THR A 44 5.28 2.14 -13.88
CA THR A 44 3.92 1.81 -13.46
C THR A 44 2.93 2.78 -14.07
N ILE A 45 1.84 2.24 -14.62
CA ILE A 45 0.74 3.04 -15.16
C ILE A 45 -0.14 3.55 -14.01
N ASP A 46 -0.53 4.82 -14.09
CA ASP A 46 -1.52 5.43 -13.21
C ASP A 46 -2.85 4.65 -13.30
N PRO A 47 -3.30 4.00 -12.20
CA PRO A 47 -4.53 3.22 -12.22
C PRO A 47 -5.79 4.08 -12.41
N GLY A 48 -5.78 5.35 -12.00
CA GLY A 48 -6.89 6.29 -12.21
C GLY A 48 -7.11 6.65 -13.69
N SER A 49 -6.12 6.36 -14.55
CA SER A 49 -6.24 6.53 -16.01
C SER A 49 -7.02 5.39 -16.69
N VAL A 50 -7.31 4.29 -15.98
CA VAL A 50 -7.97 3.10 -16.54
C VAL A 50 -9.47 3.11 -16.23
N PRO A 51 -10.35 3.31 -17.24
CA PRO A 51 -11.79 3.42 -16.99
C PRO A 51 -12.38 2.12 -16.41
N GLY A 52 -13.19 2.27 -15.36
CA GLY A 52 -13.88 1.14 -14.73
C GLY A 52 -12.97 0.21 -13.92
N LEU A 53 -11.72 0.62 -13.67
CA LEU A 53 -10.85 -0.05 -12.71
C LEU A 53 -11.35 0.23 -11.29
N THR A 54 -11.41 -0.80 -10.46
CA THR A 54 -11.65 -0.66 -9.01
C THR A 54 -10.69 -1.55 -8.23
N ALA A 55 -10.19 -1.07 -7.10
CA ALA A 55 -9.40 -1.90 -6.20
C ALA A 55 -10.28 -2.89 -5.42
N VAL A 56 -9.85 -4.16 -5.37
CA VAL A 56 -10.46 -5.18 -4.52
C VAL A 56 -9.48 -5.52 -3.41
N THR A 57 -9.89 -5.28 -2.16
CA THR A 57 -9.07 -5.53 -0.98
C THR A 57 -9.63 -6.63 -0.11
N ARG A 58 -8.74 -7.45 0.44
CA ARG A 58 -9.00 -8.38 1.53
C ARG A 58 -8.08 -8.04 2.69
N SER A 59 -8.64 -7.57 3.79
CA SER A 59 -7.88 -7.34 5.02
C SER A 59 -8.41 -8.22 6.15
N GLU A 60 -7.55 -8.47 7.13
CA GLU A 60 -7.91 -9.14 8.38
C GLU A 60 -6.89 -8.76 9.45
N GLN A 61 -7.37 -8.44 10.65
CA GLN A 61 -6.54 -8.22 11.82
C GLN A 61 -7.07 -9.00 13.02
N ASN A 62 -6.19 -9.73 13.70
CA ASN A 62 -6.46 -10.32 15.00
C ASN A 62 -5.16 -10.65 15.75
N ARG A 63 -5.28 -11.24 16.94
CA ARG A 63 -4.14 -11.68 17.78
C ARG A 63 -3.23 -12.74 17.15
N HIS A 64 -3.62 -13.31 16.01
CA HIS A 64 -2.88 -14.37 15.33
C HIS A 64 -2.06 -13.84 14.16
N ARG A 65 -2.56 -12.82 13.45
CA ARG A 65 -1.98 -12.33 12.19
C ARG A 65 -2.52 -10.98 11.77
N ARG A 66 -1.79 -10.39 10.82
CA ARG A 66 -2.18 -9.25 10.00
C ARG A 66 -2.20 -9.67 8.54
N LEU A 67 -3.22 -9.25 7.83
CA LEU A 67 -3.40 -9.55 6.42
C LEU A 67 -3.93 -8.31 5.72
N PHE A 68 -3.29 -7.94 4.62
CA PHE A 68 -3.82 -7.01 3.64
C PHE A 68 -3.44 -7.52 2.26
N ALA A 69 -4.39 -7.65 1.35
CA ALA A 69 -4.13 -8.09 0.00
C ALA A 69 -5.05 -7.40 -0.99
N GLY A 70 -4.46 -6.67 -1.94
CA GLY A 70 -5.17 -5.95 -2.99
C GLY A 70 -4.93 -6.55 -4.38
N TYR A 71 -5.90 -6.36 -5.27
CA TYR A 71 -5.75 -6.56 -6.72
C TYR A 71 -6.80 -5.74 -7.48
N PRO A 72 -6.56 -5.36 -8.74
CA PRO A 72 -7.53 -4.62 -9.53
C PRO A 72 -8.63 -5.52 -10.10
N SER A 73 -9.84 -4.99 -10.13
CA SER A 73 -10.93 -5.45 -10.99
C SER A 73 -11.04 -4.50 -12.18
N ILE A 74 -11.03 -5.02 -13.40
CA ILE A 74 -11.01 -4.23 -14.63
C ILE A 74 -12.12 -4.72 -15.55
N ALA A 75 -13.05 -3.84 -15.91
CA ALA A 75 -14.14 -4.15 -16.83
C ALA A 75 -13.60 -4.60 -18.19
N GLY A 76 -14.10 -5.71 -18.73
CA GLY A 76 -13.63 -6.29 -20.00
C GLY A 76 -12.39 -7.20 -19.87
N ALA A 77 -11.81 -7.31 -18.66
CA ALA A 77 -10.72 -8.23 -18.33
C ALA A 77 -11.08 -9.15 -17.14
N GLU A 78 -12.33 -9.62 -17.05
CA GLU A 78 -12.78 -10.48 -15.96
C GLU A 78 -11.95 -11.78 -15.81
N PRO A 79 -11.41 -12.42 -16.88
CA PRO A 79 -10.46 -13.52 -16.73
C PRO A 79 -9.20 -13.14 -15.93
N LEU A 80 -8.67 -11.93 -16.13
CA LEU A 80 -7.53 -11.39 -15.39
C LEU A 80 -7.90 -11.18 -13.92
N THR A 81 -9.02 -10.52 -13.64
CA THR A 81 -9.51 -10.32 -12.26
C THR A 81 -9.66 -11.65 -11.52
N ARG A 82 -10.22 -12.69 -12.16
CA ARG A 82 -10.30 -14.04 -11.56
C ARG A 82 -8.94 -14.68 -11.35
N ALA A 83 -7.98 -14.47 -12.25
CA ALA A 83 -6.63 -15.00 -12.11
C ALA A 83 -5.85 -14.33 -10.97
N LEU A 84 -5.96 -13.01 -10.84
CA LEU A 84 -5.39 -12.24 -9.73
C LEU A 84 -5.98 -12.67 -8.39
N ALA A 85 -7.31 -12.80 -8.30
CA ALA A 85 -7.97 -13.33 -7.11
C ALA A 85 -7.43 -14.71 -6.70
N ARG A 86 -7.23 -15.62 -7.67
CA ARG A 86 -6.63 -16.94 -7.42
C ARG A 86 -5.17 -16.86 -6.97
N ALA A 87 -4.38 -15.97 -7.57
CA ALA A 87 -2.98 -15.75 -7.19
C ALA A 87 -2.86 -15.22 -5.75
N VAL A 88 -3.69 -14.25 -5.39
CA VAL A 88 -3.80 -13.73 -4.02
C VAL A 88 -4.27 -14.82 -3.05
N ASP A 89 -5.31 -15.58 -3.39
CA ASP A 89 -5.81 -16.68 -2.56
C ASP A 89 -4.78 -17.81 -2.35
N ALA A 90 -3.92 -18.05 -3.34
CA ALA A 90 -2.83 -19.01 -3.25
C ALA A 90 -1.77 -18.61 -2.21
N GLN A 91 -1.68 -17.32 -1.86
CA GLN A 91 -0.82 -16.83 -0.79
C GLN A 91 -1.54 -16.76 0.56
N ILE A 92 -2.79 -16.28 0.57
CA ILE A 92 -3.59 -16.13 1.79
C ILE A 92 -3.83 -17.48 2.47
N ARG A 93 -4.21 -18.52 1.73
CA ARG A 93 -4.56 -19.83 2.29
C ARG A 93 -3.42 -20.45 3.11
N PRO A 94 -2.19 -20.64 2.58
CA PRO A 94 -1.09 -21.21 3.35
C PRO A 94 -0.67 -20.29 4.50
N PHE A 95 -0.70 -18.97 4.33
CA PHE A 95 -0.42 -18.03 5.41
C PHE A 95 -1.38 -18.24 6.58
N LYS A 96 -2.71 -18.18 6.34
CA LYS A 96 -3.73 -18.44 7.37
C LYS A 96 -3.58 -19.82 8.01
N ALA A 97 -3.22 -20.85 7.23
CA ALA A 97 -2.99 -22.19 7.75
C ALA A 97 -1.79 -22.24 8.73
N SER A 98 -0.72 -21.51 8.43
CA SER A 98 0.48 -21.42 9.27
C SER A 98 0.30 -20.55 10.53
N THR A 99 -0.71 -19.66 10.53
CA THR A 99 -0.96 -18.69 11.60
C THR A 99 -2.31 -18.93 12.29
N ARG A 100 -2.64 -20.19 12.60
CA ARG A 100 -3.88 -20.56 13.32
C ARG A 100 -3.77 -20.36 14.82
N LYS A 101 -2.57 -20.56 15.37
CA LYS A 101 -2.30 -20.39 16.80
C LYS A 101 -2.04 -18.91 17.11
N PRO A 102 -2.30 -18.43 18.33
CA PRO A 102 -1.86 -17.10 18.76
C PRO A 102 -0.37 -16.93 18.48
N SER A 103 0.02 -15.72 18.09
CA SER A 103 1.43 -15.42 17.88
C SER A 103 2.20 -15.55 19.19
N THR A 104 3.39 -16.15 19.12
CA THR A 104 4.36 -16.22 20.21
C THR A 104 5.53 -15.25 19.99
N LEU A 105 5.42 -14.36 19.00
CA LEU A 105 6.49 -13.41 18.71
C LEU A 105 6.63 -12.37 19.85
N PRO A 106 7.86 -11.94 20.17
CA PRO A 106 8.10 -10.96 21.23
C PRO A 106 7.35 -9.66 21.01
N GLY A 107 7.00 -8.99 22.12
CA GLY A 107 6.39 -7.66 22.09
C GLY A 107 4.96 -7.62 21.54
N GLY A 108 4.26 -8.76 21.50
CA GLY A 108 2.90 -8.84 20.94
C GLY A 108 2.85 -8.71 19.41
N ASN A 109 4.00 -8.86 18.74
CA ASN A 109 4.07 -8.90 17.28
C ASN A 109 3.29 -10.10 16.75
N VAL A 110 2.78 -9.97 15.52
CA VAL A 110 2.08 -11.05 14.82
C VAL A 110 2.66 -11.20 13.42
N PRO A 111 2.60 -12.42 12.84
CA PRO A 111 2.87 -12.63 11.43
C PRO A 111 2.04 -11.69 10.54
N GLU A 112 2.59 -11.32 9.39
CA GLU A 112 1.98 -10.41 8.43
C GLU A 112 2.11 -10.95 7.00
N LEU A 113 1.03 -10.86 6.23
CA LEU A 113 1.05 -10.99 4.78
C LEU A 113 0.48 -9.72 4.18
N ASN A 114 1.26 -9.07 3.33
CA ASN A 114 0.86 -7.87 2.62
C ASN A 114 1.04 -8.08 1.10
N VAL A 115 -0.03 -8.00 0.31
CA VAL A 115 0.01 -8.14 -1.16
C VAL A 115 -0.44 -6.84 -1.81
N GLN A 116 0.51 -6.16 -2.46
CA GLN A 116 0.31 -4.95 -3.24
C GLN A 116 0.22 -5.26 -4.72
N TRP A 117 -0.37 -4.34 -5.48
CA TRP A 117 -0.46 -4.43 -6.93
C TRP A 117 -0.09 -3.10 -7.59
N SER A 118 0.39 -3.18 -8.83
CA SER A 118 0.58 -2.03 -9.72
C SER A 118 0.32 -2.45 -11.17
N LEU A 119 -0.04 -1.50 -12.03
CA LEU A 119 -0.19 -1.74 -13.46
C LEU A 119 1.19 -1.65 -14.13
N ALA A 120 1.63 -2.74 -14.76
CA ALA A 120 2.83 -2.77 -15.60
C ALA A 120 2.53 -2.33 -17.04
N ALA A 121 1.28 -2.46 -17.49
CA ALA A 121 0.79 -1.97 -18.78
C ALA A 121 -0.74 -1.88 -18.76
N ALA A 122 -1.32 -0.92 -19.48
CA ALA A 122 -2.76 -0.81 -19.67
C ALA A 122 -3.07 -0.04 -20.96
N SER A 123 -2.78 -0.64 -22.12
CA SER A 123 -2.94 0.03 -23.42
C SER A 123 -3.32 -0.97 -24.51
N GLY A 124 -4.08 -0.50 -25.50
CA GLY A 124 -4.68 -1.35 -26.52
C GLY A 124 -5.55 -2.43 -25.86
N ASP A 125 -5.29 -3.68 -26.20
CA ASP A 125 -5.98 -4.83 -25.61
C ASP A 125 -5.10 -5.63 -24.63
N VAL A 126 -4.02 -5.01 -24.13
CA VAL A 126 -3.09 -5.64 -23.18
C VAL A 126 -3.15 -4.96 -21.81
N VAL A 127 -3.20 -5.78 -20.77
CA VAL A 127 -3.07 -5.34 -19.37
C VAL A 127 -2.02 -6.17 -18.67
N GLY A 128 -1.03 -5.54 -18.04
CA GLY A 128 -0.07 -6.19 -17.15
C GLY A 128 -0.33 -5.77 -15.71
N VAL A 129 -0.51 -6.73 -14.80
CA VAL A 129 -0.67 -6.47 -13.37
C VAL A 129 0.44 -7.17 -12.60
N ARG A 130 1.24 -6.36 -11.92
CA ARG A 130 2.34 -6.79 -11.08
C ARG A 130 1.86 -6.89 -9.64
N LEU A 131 2.10 -8.03 -9.00
CA LEU A 131 1.86 -8.30 -7.58
C LEU A 131 3.18 -8.35 -6.83
N VAL A 132 3.26 -7.63 -5.72
CA VAL A 132 4.38 -7.66 -4.78
C VAL A 132 3.85 -8.09 -3.43
N SER A 133 4.41 -9.16 -2.88
CA SER A 133 3.91 -9.77 -1.66
C SER A 133 5.00 -9.85 -0.62
N ASP A 134 4.84 -9.12 0.48
CA ASP A 134 5.71 -9.18 1.66
C ASP A 134 5.12 -10.14 2.68
N ARG A 135 5.90 -11.14 3.08
CA ARG A 135 5.51 -12.07 4.14
C ARG A 135 6.47 -11.97 5.31
N PHE A 136 5.93 -11.89 6.50
CA PHE A 136 6.68 -11.94 7.75
C PHE A 136 6.11 -12.98 8.70
N MET A 137 7.01 -13.81 9.26
CA MET A 137 6.69 -14.86 10.22
C MET A 137 7.52 -14.72 11.52
N GLY A 138 8.17 -13.58 11.75
CA GLY A 138 9.12 -13.39 12.85
C GLY A 138 10.55 -13.51 12.37
N THR A 139 11.14 -14.70 12.48
CA THR A 139 12.53 -14.98 12.09
C THR A 139 12.69 -15.37 10.61
N SER A 140 11.58 -15.56 9.91
CA SER A 140 11.55 -15.83 8.48
C SER A 140 10.53 -14.92 7.79
N GLY A 141 10.68 -14.76 6.49
CA GLY A 141 9.87 -13.86 5.69
C GLY A 141 10.44 -13.74 4.29
N GLY A 142 10.06 -12.69 3.58
CA GLY A 142 10.62 -12.33 2.27
C GLY A 142 9.57 -11.72 1.36
N GLU A 143 10.04 -11.00 0.36
CA GLU A 143 9.23 -10.47 -0.72
C GLU A 143 9.15 -11.45 -1.90
N SER A 144 7.97 -11.62 -2.47
CA SER A 144 7.76 -12.34 -3.71
C SER A 144 7.10 -11.46 -4.76
N ARG A 145 7.44 -11.70 -6.02
CA ARG A 145 7.03 -10.87 -7.16
C ARG A 145 6.45 -11.76 -8.26
N GLN A 146 5.29 -11.35 -8.77
CA GLN A 146 4.61 -12.03 -9.86
C GLN A 146 3.94 -11.02 -10.76
N THR A 147 4.07 -11.16 -12.08
CA THR A 147 3.31 -10.35 -13.03
C THR A 147 2.43 -11.25 -13.89
N LEU A 148 1.14 -10.94 -13.92
CA LEU A 148 0.14 -11.57 -14.78
C LEU A 148 -0.21 -10.62 -15.92
N TRP A 149 -0.25 -11.16 -17.12
CA TRP A 149 -0.56 -10.40 -18.33
C TRP A 149 -1.88 -10.86 -18.93
N TYR A 150 -2.67 -9.94 -19.45
CA TYR A 150 -3.93 -10.24 -20.14
C TYR A 150 -3.79 -9.92 -21.62
N ASP A 151 -4.12 -10.92 -22.43
CA ASP A 151 -4.19 -10.86 -23.88
C ASP A 151 -5.65 -10.70 -24.29
N GLY A 152 -6.08 -9.47 -24.59
CA GLY A 152 -7.47 -9.16 -24.92
C GLY A 152 -7.93 -9.78 -26.23
N THR A 153 -7.04 -9.95 -27.22
CA THR A 153 -7.30 -10.68 -28.46
C THR A 153 -7.64 -12.15 -28.18
N ALA A 154 -6.83 -12.83 -27.36
CA ALA A 154 -7.09 -14.22 -26.98
C ALA A 154 -8.11 -14.38 -25.82
N ARG A 155 -8.48 -13.26 -25.17
CA ARG A 155 -9.25 -13.21 -23.92
C ARG A 155 -8.69 -14.12 -22.82
N ALA A 156 -7.36 -14.18 -22.73
CA ALA A 156 -6.65 -15.15 -21.91
C ALA A 156 -5.60 -14.47 -21.02
N VAL A 157 -5.33 -15.07 -19.87
CA VAL A 157 -4.25 -14.64 -18.96
C VAL A 157 -2.99 -15.43 -19.30
N ARG A 158 -1.87 -14.71 -19.40
CA ARG A 158 -0.54 -15.21 -19.74
C ARG A 158 0.41 -14.99 -18.54
N PRO A 159 1.24 -15.98 -18.19
CA PRO A 159 2.33 -15.76 -17.24
C PRO A 159 3.43 -14.89 -17.88
N SER A 160 4.29 -14.29 -17.05
CA SER A 160 5.42 -13.47 -17.54
C SER A 160 6.34 -14.22 -18.53
N ALA A 161 6.59 -15.51 -18.32
CA ALA A 161 7.38 -16.32 -19.25
C ALA A 161 6.80 -16.41 -20.68
N ALA A 162 5.51 -16.11 -20.88
CA ALA A 162 4.89 -16.12 -22.21
C ALA A 162 5.21 -14.87 -23.04
N LEU A 163 5.90 -13.87 -22.47
CA LEU A 163 6.42 -12.73 -23.20
C LEU A 163 7.53 -13.12 -24.19
N VAL A 164 8.18 -14.27 -24.00
CA VAL A 164 9.21 -14.79 -24.91
C VAL A 164 8.73 -16.01 -25.70
N GLU A 165 9.37 -16.24 -26.85
CA GLU A 165 8.97 -17.25 -27.83
C GLU A 165 9.33 -18.68 -27.37
N GLY A 166 8.37 -19.36 -26.76
CA GLY A 166 8.46 -20.78 -26.41
C GLY A 166 9.68 -21.13 -25.53
N LYS A 167 10.10 -22.39 -25.61
CA LYS A 167 11.25 -22.89 -24.81
C LYS A 167 12.58 -22.30 -25.26
N ALA A 168 12.75 -22.05 -26.56
CA ALA A 168 13.99 -21.52 -27.12
C ALA A 168 14.22 -20.06 -26.68
N GLY A 169 13.19 -19.21 -26.75
CA GLY A 169 13.25 -17.84 -26.26
C GLY A 169 13.52 -17.77 -24.75
N LEU A 170 12.89 -18.66 -23.96
CA LEU A 170 13.14 -18.74 -22.53
C LEU A 170 14.57 -19.18 -22.18
N ALA A 171 15.13 -20.14 -22.94
CA ALA A 171 16.52 -20.57 -22.78
C ALA A 171 17.50 -19.44 -23.13
N ALA A 172 17.28 -18.74 -24.25
CA ALA A 172 18.09 -17.58 -24.63
C ALA A 172 18.00 -16.45 -23.59
N LEU A 173 16.79 -16.13 -23.11
CA LEU A 173 16.60 -15.14 -22.04
C LEU A 173 17.36 -15.54 -20.77
N THR A 174 17.33 -16.82 -20.40
CA THR A 174 18.05 -17.35 -19.23
C THR A 174 19.55 -17.05 -19.30
N GLU A 175 20.18 -17.31 -20.45
CA GLU A 175 21.61 -17.04 -20.60
C GLU A 175 21.91 -15.54 -20.51
N VAL A 176 21.12 -14.70 -21.17
CA VAL A 176 21.30 -13.24 -21.08
C VAL A 176 21.17 -12.75 -19.64
N VAL A 177 20.12 -13.18 -18.93
CA VAL A 177 19.86 -12.76 -17.56
C VAL A 177 21.00 -13.16 -16.61
N ARG A 178 21.55 -14.36 -16.74
CA ARG A 178 22.71 -14.81 -15.94
C ARG A 178 23.91 -13.88 -16.08
N THR A 179 24.16 -13.33 -17.27
CA THR A 179 25.27 -12.38 -17.49
C THR A 179 25.05 -11.00 -16.88
N ARG A 180 23.81 -10.68 -16.48
CA ARG A 180 23.41 -9.37 -15.95
C ARG A 180 23.26 -9.35 -14.42
N LEU A 181 23.31 -10.52 -13.77
CA LEU A 181 23.20 -10.59 -12.32
C LEU A 181 24.53 -10.27 -11.63
N GLY A 182 24.46 -9.58 -10.48
CA GLY A 182 25.62 -9.20 -9.69
C GLY A 182 26.26 -10.35 -8.91
N THR A 183 27.41 -10.08 -8.30
CA THR A 183 28.23 -11.06 -7.56
C THR A 183 27.56 -11.66 -6.32
N GLU A 184 26.57 -10.97 -5.76
CA GLU A 184 25.77 -11.42 -4.61
C GLU A 184 24.74 -12.51 -4.97
N THR A 185 24.63 -12.85 -6.26
CA THR A 185 23.64 -13.81 -6.77
C THR A 185 24.27 -15.16 -7.09
N ASN A 186 23.43 -16.17 -7.24
CA ASN A 186 23.78 -17.48 -7.78
C ASN A 186 23.12 -17.68 -9.16
N PRO A 187 23.79 -17.30 -10.27
CA PRO A 187 23.23 -17.41 -11.63
C PRO A 187 22.80 -18.83 -12.02
N SER A 188 23.36 -19.88 -11.40
CA SER A 188 22.95 -21.26 -11.65
C SER A 188 21.51 -21.57 -11.21
N GLN A 189 20.95 -20.76 -10.30
CA GLN A 189 19.55 -20.87 -9.87
C GLN A 189 18.56 -20.30 -10.90
N VAL A 190 19.02 -19.46 -11.83
CA VAL A 190 18.23 -19.03 -12.98
C VAL A 190 18.14 -20.21 -13.96
N ARG A 191 16.97 -20.83 -14.07
CA ARG A 191 16.72 -21.96 -14.99
C ARG A 191 15.77 -21.52 -16.09
N ALA A 192 15.88 -22.16 -17.26
CA ALA A 192 14.95 -22.00 -18.38
C ALA A 192 13.60 -22.67 -18.09
N ASP A 193 12.96 -22.26 -17.00
CA ASP A 193 11.69 -22.75 -16.50
C ASP A 193 10.76 -21.55 -16.22
N PRO A 194 9.48 -21.60 -16.63
CA PRO A 194 8.53 -20.52 -16.36
C PRO A 194 8.42 -20.12 -14.88
N SER A 195 8.67 -21.04 -13.94
CA SER A 195 8.65 -20.75 -12.50
C SER A 195 9.83 -19.89 -12.03
N THR A 196 10.90 -19.77 -12.83
CA THR A 196 12.00 -18.83 -12.57
C THR A 196 11.61 -17.41 -12.97
N PHE A 197 10.78 -17.26 -14.00
CA PHE A 197 10.40 -15.98 -14.60
C PHE A 197 8.98 -15.58 -14.22
N THR A 198 8.71 -15.45 -12.92
CA THR A 198 7.38 -15.12 -12.39
C THR A 198 7.01 -13.66 -12.59
N SER A 199 8.00 -12.76 -12.67
CA SER A 199 7.81 -11.32 -12.89
C SER A 199 8.76 -10.81 -13.96
N ILE A 200 8.20 -10.49 -15.13
CA ILE A 200 8.86 -9.72 -16.19
C ILE A 200 7.97 -8.52 -16.48
N VAL A 201 8.57 -7.33 -16.48
CA VAL A 201 7.94 -6.03 -16.76
C VAL A 201 8.86 -5.19 -17.65
N PHE A 202 8.44 -3.97 -18.00
CA PHE A 202 9.23 -3.03 -18.77
C PHE A 202 9.42 -1.72 -17.99
N ASN A 203 10.59 -1.09 -18.12
CA ASN A 203 10.83 0.25 -17.57
C ASN A 203 10.39 1.34 -18.55
N GLU A 204 10.58 2.61 -18.19
CA GLU A 204 10.20 3.76 -19.03
C GLU A 204 10.97 3.82 -20.36
N GLN A 205 12.18 3.28 -20.38
CA GLN A 205 13.02 3.22 -21.58
C GLN A 205 12.65 2.05 -22.50
N GLY A 206 11.70 1.21 -22.10
CA GLY A 206 11.35 -0.02 -22.81
C GLY A 206 12.35 -1.14 -22.60
N ASP A 207 13.21 -1.09 -21.57
CA ASP A 207 14.05 -2.25 -21.22
C ASP A 207 13.21 -3.29 -20.49
N MET A 208 13.50 -4.56 -20.75
CA MET A 208 12.87 -5.67 -20.04
C MET A 208 13.51 -5.80 -18.66
N VAL A 209 12.71 -5.71 -17.61
CA VAL A 209 13.13 -5.91 -16.22
C VAL A 209 12.62 -7.26 -15.74
N VAL A 210 13.55 -8.18 -15.50
CA VAL A 210 13.28 -9.49 -14.89
C VAL A 210 13.52 -9.37 -13.39
N GLU A 211 12.48 -9.56 -12.59
CA GLU A 211 12.56 -9.44 -11.14
C GLU A 211 12.50 -10.79 -10.45
N PHE A 212 13.32 -10.94 -9.41
CA PHE A 212 13.41 -12.17 -8.65
C PHE A 212 12.76 -11.99 -7.27
N SER A 213 12.14 -13.07 -6.79
CA SER A 213 11.65 -13.14 -5.41
C SER A 213 12.83 -13.39 -4.47
N ASP A 214 12.72 -12.99 -3.21
CA ASP A 214 13.77 -13.24 -2.23
C ASP A 214 14.04 -14.75 -2.11
N TYR A 215 15.29 -15.12 -1.83
CA TYR A 215 15.75 -16.52 -1.71
C TYR A 215 15.68 -17.35 -3.00
N SER A 216 15.26 -16.78 -4.14
CA SER A 216 15.20 -17.52 -5.40
C SER A 216 16.54 -17.62 -6.13
N VAL A 217 17.33 -16.54 -6.10
CA VAL A 217 18.65 -16.43 -6.77
C VAL A 217 19.73 -15.80 -5.88
N ALA A 218 19.37 -15.33 -4.68
CA ALA A 218 20.27 -14.71 -3.73
C ALA A 218 19.70 -14.82 -2.30
N PRO A 219 20.54 -14.74 -1.24
CA PRO A 219 20.06 -14.62 0.13
C PRO A 219 19.21 -13.34 0.32
N GLY A 220 18.22 -13.38 1.21
CA GLY A 220 17.33 -12.22 1.44
C GLY A 220 18.04 -10.93 1.91
N ALA A 221 19.24 -11.05 2.50
CA ALA A 221 20.05 -9.89 2.88
C ALA A 221 20.54 -9.05 1.68
N ALA A 222 20.56 -9.63 0.47
CA ALA A 222 20.95 -8.93 -0.77
C ALA A 222 19.89 -7.91 -1.23
N GLY A 223 18.69 -7.93 -0.65
CA GLY A 223 17.58 -7.05 -1.04
C GLY A 223 17.00 -7.40 -2.40
N ARG A 224 16.39 -6.41 -3.07
CA ARG A 224 15.72 -6.60 -4.37
C ARG A 224 16.75 -6.96 -5.45
N ILE A 225 16.56 -8.11 -6.08
CA ILE A 225 17.35 -8.55 -7.25
C ILE A 225 16.50 -8.42 -8.52
N ALA A 226 17.04 -7.72 -9.51
CA ALA A 226 16.45 -7.59 -10.83
C ALA A 226 17.55 -7.47 -11.91
N ALA A 227 17.24 -7.89 -13.13
CA ALA A 227 18.09 -7.71 -14.31
C ALA A 227 17.34 -6.86 -15.34
N ALA A 228 17.95 -5.74 -15.76
CA ALA A 228 17.45 -4.91 -16.86
C ALA A 228 18.17 -5.28 -18.16
N LEU A 229 17.42 -5.53 -19.22
CA LEU A 229 17.91 -5.93 -20.53
C LEU A 229 17.47 -4.90 -21.57
N PRO A 230 18.40 -4.27 -22.30
CA PRO A 230 18.07 -3.37 -23.40
C PRO A 230 17.21 -4.03 -24.47
N HIS A 231 16.30 -3.27 -25.11
CA HIS A 231 15.42 -3.77 -26.17
C HIS A 231 16.15 -4.54 -27.27
N ALA A 232 17.32 -4.07 -27.71
CA ALA A 232 18.13 -4.75 -28.72
C ALA A 232 18.56 -6.18 -28.32
N THR A 233 18.67 -6.47 -27.02
CA THR A 233 19.08 -7.79 -26.52
C THR A 233 17.93 -8.79 -26.47
N TYR A 234 16.73 -8.36 -26.06
CA TYR A 234 15.60 -9.27 -25.84
C TYR A 234 14.54 -9.20 -26.94
N GLY A 235 14.51 -8.14 -27.77
CA GLY A 235 13.51 -7.92 -28.82
C GLY A 235 13.32 -9.12 -29.75
N PRO A 236 14.40 -9.76 -30.26
CA PRO A 236 14.30 -10.97 -31.08
C PRO A 236 13.73 -12.19 -30.33
N LEU A 237 13.73 -12.18 -29.00
CA LEU A 237 13.22 -13.27 -28.16
C LEU A 237 11.72 -13.14 -27.88
N LEU A 238 11.12 -11.97 -28.15
CA LEU A 238 9.72 -11.71 -27.83
C LEU A 238 8.79 -12.58 -28.66
N SER A 239 7.76 -13.11 -28.01
CA SER A 239 6.61 -13.67 -28.71
C SER A 239 5.78 -12.58 -29.38
N GLU A 240 4.80 -12.95 -30.21
CA GLU A 240 3.82 -11.99 -30.73
C GLU A 240 3.12 -11.21 -29.61
N PHE A 241 2.69 -11.93 -28.57
CA PHE A 241 2.13 -11.32 -27.39
C PHE A 241 3.15 -10.45 -26.64
N GLY A 242 4.41 -10.90 -26.54
CA GLY A 242 5.50 -10.15 -25.93
C GLY A 242 5.75 -8.79 -26.57
N ARG A 243 5.69 -8.71 -27.90
CA ARG A 243 5.79 -7.43 -28.65
C ARG A 243 4.64 -6.49 -28.29
N ARG A 244 3.40 -6.98 -28.32
CA ARG A 244 2.22 -6.19 -27.92
C ARG A 244 2.28 -5.73 -26.46
N ALA A 245 2.78 -6.58 -25.56
CA ALA A 245 2.94 -6.25 -24.14
C ALA A 245 4.02 -5.18 -23.90
N HIS A 246 5.14 -5.25 -24.62
CA HIS A 246 6.14 -4.19 -24.64
C HIS A 246 5.52 -2.87 -25.10
N ASP A 247 4.88 -2.86 -26.28
CA ASP A 247 4.29 -1.66 -26.86
C ASP A 247 3.23 -1.05 -25.94
N ALA A 248 2.45 -1.89 -25.24
CA ALA A 248 1.47 -1.44 -24.27
C ALA A 248 2.08 -0.85 -22.99
N ALA A 249 3.26 -1.31 -22.57
CA ALA A 249 3.95 -0.83 -21.37
C ALA A 249 4.64 0.53 -21.58
N VAL A 250 5.07 0.83 -22.81
CA VAL A 250 5.74 2.09 -23.18
C VAL A 250 4.79 3.12 -23.83
N ALA A 251 3.52 2.75 -24.04
CA ALA A 251 2.54 3.61 -24.69
C ALA A 251 2.26 4.88 -23.86
N THR A 252 2.40 6.06 -24.48
CA THR A 252 2.15 7.35 -23.83
C THR A 252 1.26 8.25 -24.70
N PRO A 253 0.05 8.65 -24.25
CA PRO A 253 -0.62 8.18 -23.04
C PRO A 253 -1.15 6.74 -23.21
N PRO A 254 -1.25 5.96 -22.12
CA PRO A 254 -1.91 4.66 -22.16
C PRO A 254 -3.37 4.83 -22.57
N ARG A 255 -3.84 4.01 -23.51
CA ARG A 255 -5.24 4.01 -23.97
C ARG A 255 -5.77 2.59 -24.04
N LEU A 256 -6.46 2.19 -22.98
CA LEU A 256 -7.05 0.86 -22.90
C LEU A 256 -8.31 0.77 -23.79
N ALA A 257 -8.36 -0.27 -24.62
CA ALA A 257 -9.41 -0.58 -25.58
C ALA A 257 -9.83 -2.06 -25.46
N LEU A 258 -10.34 -2.43 -24.28
CA LEU A 258 -10.90 -3.76 -24.06
C LEU A 258 -12.28 -3.88 -24.70
N ARG A 259 -12.57 -5.05 -25.27
CA ARG A 259 -13.92 -5.42 -25.70
C ARG A 259 -14.79 -5.67 -24.47
N SER A 260 -15.41 -4.63 -23.95
CA SER A 260 -16.39 -4.72 -22.86
C SER A 260 -17.78 -5.04 -23.41
N PRO A 261 -18.57 -5.94 -22.77
CA PRO A 261 -20.01 -5.89 -22.95
C PRO A 261 -20.49 -4.50 -22.52
N ALA A 262 -21.44 -3.92 -23.25
CA ALA A 262 -21.95 -2.58 -23.01
C ALA A 262 -22.37 -2.43 -21.53
N VAL A 263 -21.57 -1.71 -20.75
CA VAL A 263 -21.98 -1.26 -19.43
C VAL A 263 -22.85 -0.05 -19.66
N THR A 264 -24.16 -0.21 -19.49
CA THR A 264 -25.08 0.91 -19.31
C THR A 264 -24.68 1.64 -18.04
N THR A 265 -23.79 2.62 -18.17
CA THR A 265 -23.50 3.60 -17.12
C THR A 265 -24.78 4.41 -16.94
N ARG A 266 -25.55 4.10 -15.90
CA ARG A 266 -26.62 5.00 -15.47
C ARG A 266 -25.93 6.30 -15.05
N PRO A 267 -26.32 7.47 -15.58
CA PRO A 267 -25.73 8.74 -15.16
C PRO A 267 -25.83 8.84 -13.64
N SER A 268 -24.69 8.89 -12.96
CA SER A 268 -24.65 9.34 -11.58
C SER A 268 -25.15 10.79 -11.60
N ALA A 269 -26.17 11.08 -10.80
CA ALA A 269 -26.71 12.43 -10.71
C ALA A 269 -25.57 13.42 -10.44
N ALA A 270 -25.59 14.56 -11.12
CA ALA A 270 -24.62 15.62 -10.93
C ALA A 270 -24.46 15.91 -9.42
N PRO A 271 -23.22 16.09 -8.92
CA PRO A 271 -23.02 16.36 -7.51
C PRO A 271 -23.81 17.61 -7.13
N SER A 272 -24.66 17.48 -6.11
CA SER A 272 -25.25 18.64 -5.45
C SER A 272 -24.12 19.55 -5.00
N THR A 273 -23.98 20.72 -5.63
CA THR A 273 -22.94 21.72 -5.36
C THR A 273 -23.12 22.44 -4.01
N ARG A 274 -24.03 21.97 -3.16
CA ARG A 274 -24.12 22.37 -1.76
C ARG A 274 -23.97 21.14 -0.88
N GLY A 275 -22.72 20.86 -0.50
CA GLY A 275 -22.48 20.19 0.78
C GLY A 275 -23.14 21.02 1.88
N PRO A 276 -23.79 20.41 2.89
CA PRO A 276 -24.38 21.17 3.96
C PRO A 276 -23.26 21.89 4.71
N THR A 277 -23.20 23.21 4.57
CA THR A 277 -22.55 24.09 5.56
C THR A 277 -23.41 24.08 6.82
N SER A 278 -23.58 22.90 7.43
CA SER A 278 -24.13 22.81 8.77
C SER A 278 -23.15 23.56 9.68
N PRO A 279 -23.64 24.40 10.59
CA PRO A 279 -22.80 24.99 11.63
C PRO A 279 -21.98 23.87 12.28
N ARG A 280 -20.66 24.08 12.42
CA ARG A 280 -19.78 23.13 13.12
C ARG A 280 -20.45 22.76 14.46
N THR A 281 -20.75 21.48 14.63
CA THR A 281 -21.39 20.99 15.85
C THR A 281 -20.42 21.17 17.01
N ASP A 282 -20.86 21.86 18.06
CA ASP A 282 -20.08 22.01 19.30
C ASP A 282 -20.17 20.70 20.10
N CYS A 283 -19.14 19.86 19.97
CA CYS A 283 -19.07 18.57 20.65
C CYS A 283 -18.86 18.67 22.16
N ALA A 284 -18.63 19.87 22.72
CA ALA A 284 -18.70 20.10 24.16
C ALA A 284 -20.15 20.15 24.68
N LYS A 285 -21.12 20.39 23.80
CA LYS A 285 -22.56 20.51 24.14
C LYS A 285 -23.41 19.37 23.56
N ALA A 286 -23.05 18.90 22.36
CA ALA A 286 -23.76 17.83 21.67
C ALA A 286 -23.12 16.46 21.95
N LYS A 287 -23.92 15.39 21.89
CA LYS A 287 -23.40 14.01 21.91
C LYS A 287 -22.79 13.68 20.54
N CYS A 288 -21.54 14.08 20.31
CA CYS A 288 -20.85 13.76 19.07
C CYS A 288 -20.30 12.34 19.05
N ILE A 289 -20.26 11.74 17.87
CA ILE A 289 -19.59 10.46 17.60
C ILE A 289 -19.00 10.48 16.18
N ALA A 290 -17.81 9.89 15.99
CA ALA A 290 -17.18 9.79 14.68
C ALA A 290 -17.27 8.36 14.14
N LEU A 291 -17.96 8.20 13.01
CA LEU A 291 -17.87 6.98 12.20
C LEU A 291 -16.64 7.08 11.30
N THR A 292 -15.79 6.07 11.33
CA THR A 292 -14.57 6.02 10.54
C THR A 292 -14.50 4.74 9.72
N PHE A 293 -14.01 4.85 8.48
CA PHE A 293 -13.93 3.75 7.53
C PHE A 293 -12.49 3.62 7.03
N ASP A 294 -11.90 2.44 7.20
CA ASP A 294 -10.53 2.12 6.79
C ASP A 294 -10.52 1.29 5.50
N ASP A 295 -9.34 1.22 4.87
CA ASP A 295 -8.97 0.42 3.70
C ASP A 295 -9.51 0.86 2.34
N GLY A 296 -10.46 1.79 2.31
CA GLY A 296 -11.05 2.32 1.09
C GLY A 296 -10.10 3.21 0.25
N PRO A 297 -10.61 3.72 -0.88
CA PRO A 297 -11.91 3.40 -1.47
C PRO A 297 -11.95 2.01 -2.13
N GLY A 298 -13.13 1.38 -2.12
CA GLY A 298 -13.37 0.06 -2.70
C GLY A 298 -14.73 -0.05 -3.40
N PRO A 299 -15.17 -1.27 -3.77
CA PRO A 299 -16.38 -1.46 -4.58
C PRO A 299 -17.68 -1.06 -3.87
N TYR A 300 -17.66 -0.84 -2.55
CA TYR A 300 -18.86 -0.49 -1.77
C TYR A 300 -18.88 0.97 -1.30
N THR A 301 -17.78 1.73 -1.44
CA THR A 301 -17.65 3.11 -0.95
C THR A 301 -18.71 4.03 -1.54
N ALA A 302 -18.97 3.95 -2.85
CA ALA A 302 -20.00 4.76 -3.52
C ALA A 302 -21.40 4.59 -2.89
N ARG A 303 -21.76 3.35 -2.55
CA ARG A 303 -23.04 3.00 -1.92
C ARG A 303 -23.08 3.44 -0.46
N LEU A 304 -21.95 3.38 0.24
CA LEU A 304 -21.82 3.91 1.59
C LEU A 304 -22.07 5.42 1.63
N LEU A 305 -21.49 6.18 0.70
CA LEU A 305 -21.71 7.62 0.56
C LEU A 305 -23.21 7.93 0.37
N ASP A 306 -23.92 7.19 -0.50
CA ASP A 306 -25.37 7.34 -0.67
C ASP A 306 -26.15 7.15 0.65
N MET A 307 -25.76 6.16 1.45
CA MET A 307 -26.38 5.88 2.75
C MET A 307 -26.12 6.98 3.78
N LEU A 308 -24.90 7.51 3.82
CA LEU A 308 -24.51 8.61 4.70
C LEU A 308 -25.27 9.90 4.34
N ALA A 309 -25.33 10.22 3.05
CA ALA A 309 -26.09 11.37 2.53
C ALA A 309 -27.58 11.29 2.89
N GLY A 310 -28.21 10.11 2.72
CA GLY A 310 -29.61 9.87 3.06
C GLY A 310 -29.96 10.04 4.54
N ARG A 311 -28.96 10.09 5.43
CA ARG A 311 -29.11 10.32 6.87
C ARG A 311 -28.42 11.60 7.35
N LYS A 312 -27.92 12.44 6.44
CA LYS A 312 -27.14 13.66 6.73
C LYS A 312 -25.98 13.40 7.70
N ALA A 313 -25.37 12.23 7.60
CA ALA A 313 -24.26 11.82 8.46
C ALA A 313 -22.92 12.12 7.78
N ARG A 314 -21.98 12.66 8.54
CA ARG A 314 -20.58 12.82 8.09
C ARG A 314 -19.71 11.75 8.74
N ALA A 315 -18.61 11.44 8.07
CA ALA A 315 -17.71 10.36 8.42
C ALA A 315 -16.26 10.74 8.07
N THR A 316 -15.30 9.95 8.53
CA THR A 316 -13.88 10.09 8.17
C THR A 316 -13.41 8.82 7.48
N PHE A 317 -12.85 8.93 6.28
CA PHE A 317 -12.34 7.81 5.49
C PHE A 317 -10.82 7.79 5.58
N PHE A 318 -10.24 6.78 6.22
CA PHE A 318 -8.79 6.56 6.23
C PHE A 318 -8.44 5.71 5.02
N VAL A 319 -7.98 6.37 3.96
CA VAL A 319 -7.79 5.73 2.66
C VAL A 319 -6.39 5.15 2.51
N VAL A 320 -6.30 3.99 1.87
CA VAL A 320 -5.02 3.40 1.46
C VAL A 320 -4.62 4.01 0.12
N GLY A 321 -3.41 4.57 0.04
CA GLY A 321 -2.97 5.33 -1.14
C GLY A 321 -3.08 4.56 -2.46
N ALA A 322 -2.73 3.27 -2.47
CA ALA A 322 -2.88 2.43 -3.67
C ALA A 322 -4.33 2.28 -4.15
N ASN A 323 -5.30 2.30 -3.23
CA ASN A 323 -6.72 2.24 -3.56
C ASN A 323 -7.26 3.60 -3.97
N ALA A 324 -6.79 4.66 -3.30
CA ALA A 324 -7.11 6.05 -3.60
C ALA A 324 -6.69 6.45 -5.03
N ASP A 325 -5.51 6.01 -5.46
CA ASP A 325 -4.97 6.27 -6.81
C ASP A 325 -5.84 5.62 -7.90
N ALA A 326 -6.45 4.46 -7.59
CA ALA A 326 -7.26 3.70 -8.52
C ALA A 326 -8.63 4.33 -8.79
N VAL A 327 -9.16 5.13 -7.87
CA VAL A 327 -10.56 5.61 -7.90
C VAL A 327 -10.68 7.07 -7.42
N PRO A 328 -9.93 8.02 -8.02
CA PRO A 328 -9.83 9.40 -7.53
C PRO A 328 -11.14 10.19 -7.54
N GLU A 329 -12.14 9.75 -8.33
CA GLU A 329 -13.49 10.31 -8.29
C GLU A 329 -14.22 10.08 -6.97
N LEU A 330 -13.95 8.98 -6.26
CA LEU A 330 -14.56 8.72 -4.96
C LEU A 330 -14.00 9.64 -3.88
N LEU A 331 -12.70 9.96 -3.92
CA LEU A 331 -12.11 10.94 -3.01
C LEU A 331 -12.71 12.33 -3.20
N ARG A 332 -12.91 12.74 -4.46
CA ARG A 332 -13.59 14.01 -4.77
C ARG A 332 -15.01 14.02 -4.24
N ARG A 333 -15.71 12.90 -4.34
CA ARG A 333 -17.08 12.73 -3.85
C ARG A 333 -17.15 12.77 -2.33
N GLU A 334 -16.24 12.09 -1.63
CA GLU A 334 -16.09 12.14 -0.16
C GLU A 334 -15.97 13.60 0.32
N VAL A 335 -15.05 14.37 -0.27
CA VAL A 335 -14.86 15.79 0.08
C VAL A 335 -16.08 16.64 -0.28
N ALA A 336 -16.67 16.45 -1.45
CA ALA A 336 -17.83 17.22 -1.91
C ALA A 336 -19.08 17.00 -1.03
N GLU A 337 -19.25 15.80 -0.49
CA GLU A 337 -20.35 15.45 0.43
C GLU A 337 -20.06 15.82 1.89
N GLY A 338 -18.89 16.43 2.18
CA GLY A 338 -18.54 16.97 3.48
C GLY A 338 -17.90 15.96 4.44
N HIS A 339 -17.43 14.82 3.93
CA HIS A 339 -16.63 13.87 4.69
C HIS A 339 -15.18 14.35 4.84
N GLU A 340 -14.46 13.72 5.77
CA GLU A 340 -13.04 13.94 5.97
C GLU A 340 -12.23 12.77 5.41
N ILE A 341 -11.08 13.06 4.81
CA ILE A 341 -10.13 12.03 4.35
C ILE A 341 -8.91 12.05 5.27
N GLY A 342 -8.64 10.91 5.90
CA GLY A 342 -7.43 10.61 6.64
C GLY A 342 -6.48 9.70 5.84
N ASN A 343 -5.22 9.66 6.26
CA ASN A 343 -4.17 8.85 5.65
C ASN A 343 -4.12 7.46 6.33
N HIS A 344 -4.22 6.39 5.52
CA HIS A 344 -4.05 5.00 5.97
C HIS A 344 -2.86 4.31 5.31
N THR A 345 -1.83 5.09 4.97
CA THR A 345 -0.58 4.70 4.30
C THR A 345 -0.75 4.23 2.87
N GLN A 346 0.36 4.16 2.13
CA GLN A 346 0.35 3.71 0.75
C GLN A 346 0.05 2.21 0.64
N SER A 347 0.62 1.41 1.54
CA SER A 347 0.69 -0.04 1.38
C SER A 347 0.00 -0.84 2.49
N HIS A 348 -0.56 -0.19 3.51
CA HIS A 348 -1.20 -0.87 4.65
C HIS A 348 -0.25 -1.88 5.37
N ARG A 349 1.05 -1.58 5.41
CA ARG A 349 2.02 -2.35 6.17
C ARG A 349 2.05 -1.91 7.63
N ASP A 350 2.45 -2.81 8.53
CA ASP A 350 2.77 -2.42 9.89
C ASP A 350 3.96 -1.43 9.91
N LEU A 351 3.66 -0.14 10.06
CA LEU A 351 4.65 0.93 10.11
C LEU A 351 5.67 0.76 11.23
N SER A 352 5.32 0.11 12.34
CA SER A 352 6.25 -0.10 13.46
C SER A 352 7.41 -1.04 13.11
N ARG A 353 7.32 -1.73 11.98
CA ARG A 353 8.33 -2.67 11.48
C ARG A 353 9.09 -2.14 10.27
N LEU A 354 8.82 -0.91 9.86
CA LEU A 354 9.50 -0.25 8.77
C LEU A 354 10.55 0.74 9.30
N PRO A 355 11.68 0.93 8.59
CA PRO A 355 12.61 2.01 8.91
C PRO A 355 11.95 3.38 8.63
N ALA A 356 12.41 4.42 9.33
CA ALA A 356 11.82 5.76 9.30
C ALA A 356 11.58 6.31 7.88
N MET A 357 12.55 6.13 6.97
CA MET A 357 12.39 6.58 5.57
C MET A 357 11.24 5.90 4.85
N ARG A 358 10.99 4.61 5.11
CA ARG A 358 9.87 3.87 4.51
C ARG A 358 8.54 4.28 5.13
N VAL A 359 8.50 4.52 6.44
CA VAL A 359 7.31 5.09 7.11
C VAL A 359 6.95 6.45 6.50
N ASN A 360 7.94 7.33 6.35
CA ASN A 360 7.74 8.66 5.77
C ASN A 360 7.24 8.55 4.31
N SER A 361 7.90 7.75 3.48
CA SER A 361 7.52 7.55 2.08
C SER A 361 6.10 6.98 1.93
N ASP A 362 5.68 6.04 2.77
CA ASP A 362 4.35 5.43 2.70
C ASP A 362 3.24 6.45 3.03
N ILE A 363 3.48 7.31 4.02
CA ILE A 363 2.53 8.37 4.40
C ILE A 363 2.51 9.44 3.31
N HIS A 364 3.68 9.97 2.92
CA HIS A 364 3.80 11.09 1.99
C HIS A 364 3.24 10.76 0.60
N ARG A 365 3.41 9.52 0.11
CA ARG A 365 2.84 9.11 -1.18
C ARG A 365 1.31 9.15 -1.17
N THR A 366 0.69 8.74 -0.07
CA THR A 366 -0.77 8.82 0.08
C THR A 366 -1.23 10.28 0.13
N ASP A 367 -0.47 11.17 0.79
CA ASP A 367 -0.79 12.60 0.82
C ASP A 367 -0.76 13.22 -0.58
N GLU A 368 0.23 12.85 -1.40
CA GLU A 368 0.34 13.30 -2.80
C GLU A 368 -0.86 12.87 -3.63
N ILE A 369 -1.26 11.61 -3.54
CA ILE A 369 -2.40 11.05 -4.27
C ILE A 369 -3.70 11.76 -3.88
N VAL A 370 -3.95 11.88 -2.57
CA VAL A 370 -5.16 12.55 -2.07
C VAL A 370 -5.17 14.03 -2.44
N ARG A 371 -4.01 14.73 -2.34
CA ARG A 371 -3.88 16.13 -2.73
C ARG A 371 -4.08 16.34 -4.23
N ALA A 372 -3.57 15.45 -5.07
CA ALA A 372 -3.76 15.51 -6.52
C ALA A 372 -5.24 15.36 -6.89
N ALA A 373 -5.97 14.47 -6.22
CA ALA A 373 -7.39 14.24 -6.49
C ALA A 373 -8.31 15.34 -5.94
N THR A 374 -8.01 15.88 -4.75
CA THR A 374 -8.97 16.71 -3.99
C THR A 374 -8.53 18.15 -3.76
N GLY A 375 -7.27 18.48 -4.07
CA GLY A 375 -6.64 19.76 -3.74
C GLY A 375 -6.24 19.91 -2.27
N LYS A 376 -6.45 18.90 -1.42
CA LYS A 376 -6.10 18.92 0.01
C LYS A 376 -5.33 17.66 0.40
N ALA A 377 -4.29 17.82 1.20
CA ALA A 377 -3.62 16.68 1.83
C ALA A 377 -4.36 16.27 3.12
N PRO A 378 -4.36 14.98 3.48
CA PRO A 378 -4.81 14.53 4.79
C PRO A 378 -4.06 15.23 5.91
N THR A 379 -4.73 15.44 7.04
CA THR A 379 -4.11 15.99 8.27
C THR A 379 -4.09 15.00 9.42
N LEU A 380 -4.64 13.79 9.21
CA LEU A 380 -4.77 12.73 10.21
C LEU A 380 -4.12 11.47 9.67
N LEU A 381 -3.38 10.75 10.51
CA LEU A 381 -2.83 9.43 10.21
C LEU A 381 -3.56 8.38 11.04
N ARG A 382 -4.06 7.32 10.43
CA ARG A 382 -4.35 6.07 11.16
C ARG A 382 -3.30 5.04 10.78
N PRO A 383 -2.40 4.65 11.69
CA PRO A 383 -1.45 3.58 11.41
C PRO A 383 -2.20 2.26 11.19
N PRO A 384 -1.89 1.51 10.11
CA PRO A 384 -2.42 0.17 9.89
C PRO A 384 -2.30 -0.69 11.14
N TYR A 385 -3.36 -1.44 11.41
CA TYR A 385 -3.49 -2.29 12.59
C TYR A 385 -3.46 -1.57 13.95
N GLY A 386 -3.51 -0.24 13.95
CA GLY A 386 -3.21 0.58 15.11
C GLY A 386 -1.75 0.43 15.57
N ALA A 387 -0.86 -0.12 14.74
CA ALA A 387 0.51 -0.43 15.13
C ALA A 387 1.39 0.83 15.04
N GLY A 388 2.14 1.11 16.10
CA GLY A 388 3.02 2.27 16.14
C GLY A 388 4.11 2.12 17.20
N ASN A 389 5.18 2.88 17.04
CA ASN A 389 6.30 2.97 17.96
C ASN A 389 6.86 4.41 17.95
N ALA A 390 7.99 4.64 18.63
CA ALA A 390 8.63 5.95 18.66
C ALA A 390 8.99 6.47 17.25
N THR A 391 9.44 5.60 16.35
CA THR A 391 9.73 5.95 14.95
C THR A 391 8.48 6.44 14.22
N VAL A 392 7.36 5.73 14.35
CA VAL A 392 6.08 6.14 13.73
C VAL A 392 5.60 7.47 14.32
N ALA A 393 5.70 7.63 15.64
CA ALA A 393 5.31 8.88 16.31
C ALA A 393 6.18 10.06 15.85
N GLU A 394 7.48 9.86 15.69
CA GLU A 394 8.43 10.87 15.21
C GLU A 394 8.10 11.32 13.79
N VAL A 395 7.88 10.36 12.88
CA VAL A 395 7.54 10.66 11.49
C VAL A 395 6.16 11.34 11.40
N ALA A 396 5.16 10.84 12.12
CA ALA A 396 3.85 11.49 12.16
C ALA A 396 3.94 12.92 12.72
N ARG A 397 4.80 13.15 13.72
CA ARG A 397 5.07 14.49 14.27
C ARG A 397 5.71 15.41 13.25
N SER A 398 6.71 14.94 12.49
CA SER A 398 7.36 15.76 11.47
C SER A 398 6.44 16.11 10.30
N LEU A 399 5.45 15.26 10.02
CA LEU A 399 4.39 15.50 9.04
C LEU A 399 3.18 16.28 9.61
N GLY A 400 3.22 16.67 10.89
CA GLY A 400 2.15 17.45 11.51
C GLY A 400 0.86 16.68 11.79
N MET A 401 0.90 15.34 11.77
CA MET A 401 -0.28 14.49 11.89
C MET A 401 -0.41 13.85 13.28
N PRO A 402 -1.56 13.95 13.97
CA PRO A 402 -1.88 13.05 15.07
C PRO A 402 -2.17 11.64 14.55
N GLN A 403 -1.92 10.64 15.40
CA GLN A 403 -2.29 9.25 15.15
C GLN A 403 -3.68 8.97 15.69
N ILE A 404 -4.65 8.72 14.82
CA ILE A 404 -6.06 8.46 15.16
C ILE A 404 -6.32 6.95 15.17
N LEU A 405 -6.67 6.42 16.32
CA LEU A 405 -7.09 5.04 16.53
C LEU A 405 -8.62 5.00 16.71
N TRP A 406 -9.14 4.10 17.55
CA TRP A 406 -10.58 3.94 17.81
C TRP A 406 -10.88 3.52 19.25
N ASP A 407 -12.01 3.99 19.77
CA ASP A 407 -12.56 3.57 21.05
C ASP A 407 -13.44 2.31 20.91
N VAL A 408 -14.07 2.15 19.74
CA VAL A 408 -15.01 1.07 19.44
C VAL A 408 -14.57 0.33 18.18
N ASP A 409 -14.15 -0.92 18.38
CA ASP A 409 -13.88 -1.86 17.28
C ASP A 409 -15.15 -2.68 16.97
N THR A 410 -15.68 -2.54 15.77
CA THR A 410 -16.88 -3.27 15.32
C THR A 410 -16.58 -4.70 14.87
N HIS A 411 -15.31 -5.12 14.82
CA HIS A 411 -14.84 -6.43 14.39
C HIS A 411 -15.33 -6.83 13.00
N ASP A 412 -15.67 -5.85 12.18
CA ASP A 412 -16.24 -6.03 10.85
C ASP A 412 -15.22 -6.48 9.80
N GLY A 413 -13.92 -6.38 10.11
CA GLY A 413 -12.85 -7.04 9.36
C GLY A 413 -12.81 -8.57 9.54
N HIS A 414 -13.49 -9.13 10.55
CA HIS A 414 -13.55 -10.58 10.80
C HIS A 414 -14.98 -11.14 10.70
N ASP A 415 -15.94 -10.48 11.34
CA ASP A 415 -17.35 -10.88 11.33
C ASP A 415 -18.15 -9.96 10.41
N HIS A 416 -18.51 -10.50 9.25
CA HIS A 416 -19.18 -9.77 8.18
C HIS A 416 -20.72 -9.81 8.32
N ASP A 417 -21.28 -10.29 9.44
CA ASP A 417 -22.73 -10.19 9.71
C ASP A 417 -23.13 -8.73 10.00
N PRO A 418 -23.97 -8.09 9.17
CA PRO A 418 -24.36 -6.70 9.36
C PRO A 418 -25.04 -6.42 10.71
N ARG A 419 -25.77 -7.40 11.26
CA ARG A 419 -26.49 -7.22 12.54
C ARG A 419 -25.50 -7.18 13.71
N GLY A 420 -24.59 -8.15 13.78
CA GLY A 420 -23.53 -8.20 14.76
C GLY A 420 -22.63 -6.96 14.72
N VAL A 421 -22.23 -6.52 13.52
CA VAL A 421 -21.45 -5.28 13.33
C VAL A 421 -22.19 -4.07 13.92
N ALA A 422 -23.48 -3.92 13.59
CA ALA A 422 -24.29 -2.82 14.12
C ALA A 422 -24.48 -2.88 15.64
N ASP A 423 -24.63 -4.08 16.21
CA ASP A 423 -24.76 -4.26 17.65
C ASP A 423 -23.48 -3.87 18.40
N ARG A 424 -22.30 -4.25 17.88
CA ARG A 424 -21.00 -3.87 18.45
C ARG A 424 -20.73 -2.37 18.35
N ALA A 425 -21.07 -1.74 17.23
CA ALA A 425 -20.97 -0.29 17.06
C ALA A 425 -21.82 0.47 18.10
N VAL A 426 -23.07 0.06 18.29
CA VAL A 426 -24.05 0.78 19.13
C VAL A 426 -23.86 0.51 20.63
N SER A 427 -23.48 -0.71 21.01
CA SER A 427 -23.36 -1.12 22.42
C SER A 427 -22.22 -0.44 23.17
N LYS A 428 -21.13 -0.11 22.47
CA LYS A 428 -19.95 0.54 23.05
C LYS A 428 -19.89 2.06 22.76
N ALA A 429 -20.90 2.60 22.08
CA ALA A 429 -20.96 4.01 21.73
C ALA A 429 -21.13 4.91 22.97
N ARG A 430 -20.25 5.90 23.09
CA ARG A 430 -20.30 6.99 24.08
C ARG A 430 -19.99 8.33 23.41
N PRO A 431 -20.39 9.48 23.99
CA PRO A 431 -19.98 10.78 23.46
C PRO A 431 -18.46 10.87 23.33
N GLY A 432 -17.99 11.40 22.20
CA GLY A 432 -16.56 11.50 21.91
C GLY A 432 -15.93 10.22 21.35
N ALA A 433 -16.68 9.14 21.13
CA ALA A 433 -16.11 7.89 20.63
C ALA A 433 -15.79 7.95 19.12
N VAL A 434 -14.67 7.33 18.75
CA VAL A 434 -14.30 7.01 17.37
C VAL A 434 -14.60 5.53 17.11
N ILE A 435 -15.47 5.24 16.13
CA ILE A 435 -15.88 3.89 15.74
C ILE A 435 -15.08 3.44 14.51
N LEU A 436 -14.37 2.32 14.61
CA LEU A 436 -13.68 1.66 13.51
C LEU A 436 -14.62 0.76 12.71
N MET A 437 -14.68 0.98 11.41
CA MET A 437 -15.32 0.14 10.40
C MET A 437 -14.45 0.09 9.14
N HIS A 438 -14.80 -0.74 8.17
CA HIS A 438 -14.12 -0.88 6.89
C HIS A 438 -15.14 -0.78 5.74
N ASP A 439 -14.89 0.05 4.73
CA ASP A 439 -15.82 0.23 3.59
C ASP A 439 -15.55 -0.72 2.41
N ILE A 440 -14.58 -1.61 2.55
CA ILE A 440 -14.21 -2.64 1.56
C ILE A 440 -15.02 -3.94 1.72
N HIS A 441 -15.88 -4.04 2.72
CA HIS A 441 -16.70 -5.23 3.00
C HIS A 441 -18.20 -4.93 2.86
N ARG A 442 -18.90 -5.78 2.09
CA ARG A 442 -20.36 -5.66 1.89
C ARG A 442 -21.12 -5.67 3.21
N GLY A 443 -20.74 -6.57 4.13
CA GLY A 443 -21.37 -6.74 5.43
C GLY A 443 -21.28 -5.50 6.32
N SER A 444 -20.09 -4.88 6.37
CA SER A 444 -19.84 -3.61 7.06
C SER A 444 -20.72 -2.48 6.53
N VAL A 445 -20.75 -2.30 5.20
CA VAL A 445 -21.56 -1.24 4.56
C VAL A 445 -23.06 -1.50 4.76
N ASP A 446 -23.51 -2.76 4.67
CA ASP A 446 -24.90 -3.13 4.93
C ASP A 446 -25.33 -2.87 6.39
N ALA A 447 -24.39 -2.78 7.34
CA ALA A 447 -24.68 -2.47 8.75
C ALA A 447 -24.97 -0.98 9.00
N VAL A 448 -24.45 -0.10 8.14
CA VAL A 448 -24.44 1.36 8.36
C VAL A 448 -25.84 1.95 8.55
N PRO A 449 -26.87 1.63 7.75
CA PRO A 449 -28.22 2.18 7.96
C PRO A 449 -28.76 1.92 9.39
N ARG A 450 -28.49 0.73 9.94
CA ARG A 450 -28.92 0.36 11.30
C ARG A 450 -28.12 1.08 12.37
N ILE A 451 -26.82 1.28 12.16
CA ILE A 451 -25.95 2.06 13.06
C ILE A 451 -26.41 3.51 13.11
N LEU A 452 -26.60 4.13 11.95
CA LEU A 452 -27.04 5.51 11.82
C LEU A 452 -28.36 5.75 12.57
N GLN A 453 -29.37 4.91 12.30
CA GLN A 453 -30.66 4.98 12.96
C GLN A 453 -30.53 4.88 14.49
N ARG A 454 -29.90 3.82 14.99
CA ARG A 454 -29.86 3.53 16.43
C ARG A 454 -29.06 4.55 17.24
N LEU A 455 -28.03 5.15 16.65
CA LEU A 455 -27.27 6.21 17.31
C LEU A 455 -28.02 7.55 17.25
N GLN A 456 -28.71 7.86 16.15
CA GLN A 456 -29.59 9.03 16.07
C GLN A 456 -30.74 8.95 17.08
N ASP A 457 -31.36 7.77 17.25
CA ASP A 457 -32.41 7.53 18.26
C ASP A 457 -31.89 7.76 19.69
N LYS A 458 -30.58 7.60 19.91
CA LYS A 458 -29.89 7.89 21.19
C LYS A 458 -29.43 9.35 21.33
N GLY A 459 -29.72 10.19 20.33
CA GLY A 459 -29.38 11.61 20.28
C GLY A 459 -27.93 11.91 19.87
N TYR A 460 -27.24 10.98 19.21
CA TYR A 460 -25.90 11.24 18.69
C TYR A 460 -25.92 12.07 17.41
N THR A 461 -24.92 12.95 17.27
CA THR A 461 -24.62 13.67 16.04
C THR A 461 -23.35 13.10 15.42
N PHE A 462 -23.39 12.78 14.13
CA PHE A 462 -22.25 12.28 13.38
C PHE A 462 -21.37 13.43 12.89
N VAL A 463 -20.10 13.39 13.26
CA VAL A 463 -19.09 14.41 12.94
C VAL A 463 -17.84 13.75 12.35
N THR A 464 -16.99 14.54 11.70
CA THR A 464 -15.66 14.04 11.31
C THR A 464 -14.73 13.96 12.54
N VAL A 465 -13.59 13.29 12.42
CA VAL A 465 -12.63 13.18 13.53
C VAL A 465 -12.09 14.56 13.92
N SER A 466 -11.72 15.41 12.95
CA SER A 466 -11.24 16.76 13.28
C SER A 466 -12.29 17.62 13.97
N GLU A 467 -13.57 17.43 13.66
CA GLU A 467 -14.65 18.11 14.38
C GLU A 467 -14.87 17.57 15.79
N LEU A 468 -14.77 16.25 15.96
CA LEU A 468 -14.85 15.59 17.27
C LEU A 468 -13.75 16.08 18.22
N LEU A 469 -12.56 16.34 17.68
CA LEU A 469 -11.39 16.83 18.40
C LEU A 469 -11.31 18.36 18.47
N ALA A 470 -12.26 19.08 17.85
CA ALA A 470 -12.25 20.54 17.85
C ALA A 470 -12.32 21.09 19.28
N GLY A 471 -11.47 22.07 19.59
CA GLY A 471 -11.35 22.64 20.94
C GLY A 471 -10.47 21.84 21.90
N GLN A 472 -9.98 20.66 21.50
CA GLN A 472 -8.96 19.91 22.25
C GLN A 472 -7.56 20.26 21.74
N ARG A 473 -6.55 20.14 22.60
CA ARG A 473 -5.14 20.25 22.17
C ARG A 473 -4.73 18.98 21.43
N VAL A 474 -4.76 19.04 20.10
CA VAL A 474 -4.29 17.96 19.22
C VAL A 474 -2.80 18.14 18.94
N THR A 475 -1.99 17.17 19.36
CA THR A 475 -0.53 17.20 19.23
C THR A 475 -0.09 16.23 18.13
N PRO A 476 0.67 16.68 17.11
CA PRO A 476 1.26 15.79 16.11
C PRO A 476 2.10 14.68 16.73
N GLY A 477 2.04 13.47 16.16
CA GLY A 477 2.70 12.27 16.66
C GLY A 477 2.03 11.62 17.88
N ALA A 478 1.17 12.34 18.62
CA ALA A 478 0.41 11.76 19.72
C ALA A 478 -0.74 10.87 19.22
N ARG A 479 -1.16 9.93 20.07
CA ARG A 479 -2.19 8.93 19.76
C ARG A 479 -3.52 9.26 20.42
N TYR A 480 -4.61 9.18 19.67
CA TYR A 480 -5.98 9.50 20.10
C TYR A 480 -6.92 8.32 19.84
N GLY A 481 -7.87 8.06 20.73
CA GLY A 481 -8.82 6.95 20.59
C GLY A 481 -8.20 5.58 20.88
N ALA A 482 -7.61 5.36 22.05
CA ALA A 482 -7.25 4.01 22.49
C ALA A 482 -8.07 3.66 23.72
N VAL A 483 -8.59 2.44 23.80
CA VAL A 483 -8.95 1.84 25.08
C VAL A 483 -7.69 1.97 25.95
N ARG A 484 -7.71 2.86 26.96
CA ARG A 484 -6.75 2.75 28.05
C ARG A 484 -6.99 1.36 28.63
N PRO A 485 -5.95 0.49 28.71
CA PRO A 485 -6.12 -0.86 29.24
C PRO A 485 -6.78 -0.85 30.61
#